data_AF-A0A3M3X3Z0-F1
#
_entry.id   AF-A0A3M3X3Z0-F1
#
_cell.length_a   1.000
_cell.length_b   1.000
_cell.length_c   1.000
_cell.angle_alpha   90.00
_cell.angle_beta   90.00
_cell.angle_gamma   90.00
#
_symmetry.space_group_name_H-M   'P 1'
#
loop_
_entity.id
_entity.type
_entity.pdbx_description
1 polymer ?
#
loop_
_entity_poly.entity_id
_entity_poly.type
_entity_poly.pdbx_seq_one_letter_code
_entity_poly.pdbx_strand_id
1 'polypeptide(L)'
;GQFDNSGKGRLLANGTLLLNADSLNNQGAGAVSGQQSVQLNVGQLTNTGSGSVYAKNSLGLKVTGVLNNDQGALRSDGTLALSAASLGNTAGSITSAGAS
;
A
#
# COMPACT_ATOMS: atom_id res chain seq x y z
N GLY A 1 -9.74 -8.06 -11.29
CA GLY A 1 -8.55 -8.22 -12.17
C GLY A 1 -7.29 -7.70 -11.49
N GLN A 2 -6.13 -7.82 -12.15
CA GLN A 2 -4.85 -7.28 -11.67
C GLN A 2 -4.73 -5.79 -12.01
N PHE A 3 -4.23 -4.99 -11.06
CA PHE A 3 -3.79 -3.62 -11.28
C PHE A 3 -2.26 -3.56 -11.21
N ASP A 4 -1.63 -3.15 -12.31
CA ASP A 4 -0.17 -2.99 -12.39
C ASP A 4 0.22 -1.51 -12.27
N ASN A 5 0.94 -1.19 -11.20
CA ASN A 5 1.53 0.11 -10.90
C ASN A 5 3.07 0.01 -10.76
N SER A 6 3.68 -1.03 -11.32
CA SER A 6 5.11 -1.31 -11.18
C SER A 6 6.00 -0.30 -11.93
N GLY A 7 7.31 -0.39 -11.70
CA GLY A 7 8.31 0.39 -12.45
C GLY A 7 8.26 1.87 -12.06
N LYS A 8 7.71 2.74 -12.92
CA LYS A 8 7.49 4.17 -12.59
C LYS A 8 6.00 4.53 -12.55
N GLY A 9 5.12 3.55 -12.33
CA GLY A 9 3.69 3.74 -12.16
C GLY A 9 3.36 4.73 -11.03
N ARG A 10 2.30 5.51 -11.23
CA ARG A 10 1.84 6.55 -10.29
C ARG A 10 0.32 6.50 -10.19
N LEU A 11 -0.20 6.10 -9.03
CA LEU A 11 -1.60 6.21 -8.67
C LEU A 11 -1.72 7.25 -7.56
N LEU A 12 -2.15 8.46 -7.92
CA LEU A 12 -2.15 9.63 -7.04
C LEU A 12 -3.57 10.19 -6.88
N ALA A 13 -3.96 10.52 -5.65
CA ALA A 13 -5.23 11.16 -5.35
C ALA A 13 -5.07 12.39 -4.45
N ASN A 14 -5.74 13.49 -4.81
CA ASN A 14 -5.85 14.68 -3.96
C ASN A 14 -6.88 14.50 -2.83
N GLY A 15 -7.79 13.53 -2.98
CA GLY A 15 -8.78 13.17 -1.97
C GLY A 15 -8.55 11.76 -1.44
N THR A 16 -9.64 11.08 -1.09
CA THR A 16 -9.60 9.66 -0.72
C THR A 16 -9.35 8.79 -1.95
N LEU A 17 -8.42 7.85 -1.84
CA LEU A 17 -8.14 6.82 -2.83
C LEU A 17 -8.78 5.51 -2.38
N LEU A 18 -9.64 4.92 -3.21
CA LEU A 18 -10.15 3.57 -3.03
C LEU A 18 -9.73 2.70 -4.22
N LEU A 19 -9.03 1.61 -3.96
CA LEU A 19 -8.73 0.59 -4.96
C LEU A 19 -9.34 -0.75 -4.54
N ASN A 20 -10.19 -1.29 -5.40
CA ASN A 20 -10.69 -2.67 -5.32
C ASN A 20 -10.12 -3.44 -6.51
N ALA A 21 -9.35 -4.49 -6.26
CA ALA A 21 -8.74 -5.32 -7.31
C ALA A 21 -8.47 -6.75 -6.80
N ASP A 22 -8.22 -7.70 -7.70
CA ASP A 22 -7.82 -9.05 -7.27
C ASP A 22 -6.35 -9.04 -6.82
N SER A 23 -5.53 -8.23 -7.48
CA SER A 23 -4.15 -8.00 -7.07
C SER A 23 -3.68 -6.59 -7.43
N LEU A 24 -2.78 -6.06 -6.61
CA LEU A 24 -2.04 -4.83 -6.87
C LEU A 24 -0.55 -5.16 -6.95
N ASN A 25 0.07 -4.90 -8.11
CA ASN A 25 1.51 -4.90 -8.27
C ASN A 25 2.06 -3.48 -8.18
N ASN A 26 2.78 -3.16 -7.10
CA ASN A 26 3.40 -1.87 -6.85
C ASN A 26 4.93 -2.01 -6.65
N GLN A 27 5.58 -2.92 -7.38
CA GLN A 27 7.02 -3.17 -7.28
C GLN A 27 7.87 -2.09 -8.00
N GLY A 28 9.18 -2.14 -7.79
CA GLY A 28 10.12 -1.23 -8.48
C GLY A 28 10.04 0.16 -7.87
N ALA A 29 9.89 1.23 -8.64
CA ALA A 29 9.63 2.58 -8.13
C ALA A 29 8.15 2.98 -8.26
N GLY A 30 7.23 2.00 -8.19
CA GLY A 30 5.78 2.22 -8.18
C GLY A 30 5.34 3.05 -6.96
N ALA A 31 4.37 3.94 -7.16
CA ALA A 31 3.85 4.77 -6.07
C ALA A 31 2.33 4.84 -6.07
N VAL A 32 1.75 4.54 -4.91
CA VAL A 32 0.34 4.78 -4.57
C VAL A 32 0.31 5.84 -3.48
N SER A 33 -0.38 6.96 -3.70
CA SER A 33 -0.37 8.08 -2.74
C SER A 33 -1.70 8.82 -2.68
N GLY A 34 -2.17 9.10 -1.47
CA GLY A 34 -3.36 9.91 -1.22
C GLY A 34 -3.08 11.07 -0.26
N GLN A 35 -3.56 12.27 -0.60
CA GLN A 35 -3.51 13.44 0.29
C GLN A 35 -4.55 13.39 1.43
N GLN A 36 -5.45 12.40 1.42
CA GLN A 36 -6.34 12.06 2.52
C GLN A 36 -6.13 10.59 2.91
N SER A 37 -7.18 9.78 2.83
CA SER A 37 -7.15 8.35 3.12
C SER A 37 -6.82 7.53 1.87
N VAL A 38 -6.10 6.44 2.05
CA VAL A 38 -5.87 5.41 1.03
C VAL A 38 -6.44 4.10 1.55
N GLN A 39 -7.41 3.53 0.83
CA GLN A 39 -8.00 2.24 1.12
C GLN A 39 -7.71 1.27 -0.03
N LEU A 40 -6.95 0.22 0.26
CA LEU A 40 -6.65 -0.86 -0.68
C LEU A 40 -7.38 -2.12 -0.23
N ASN A 41 -8.35 -2.57 -1.02
CA ASN A 41 -9.06 -3.82 -0.82
C ASN A 41 -8.66 -4.78 -1.94
N VAL A 42 -7.71 -5.66 -1.67
CA VAL A 42 -7.13 -6.53 -2.70
C VAL A 42 -7.01 -7.97 -2.27
N GLY A 43 -6.95 -8.89 -3.23
CA GLY A 43 -6.59 -10.28 -2.96
C GLY A 43 -5.12 -10.41 -2.56
N GLN A 44 -4.23 -9.86 -3.38
CA GLN A 44 -2.77 -9.85 -3.16
C GLN A 44 -2.21 -8.44 -3.30
N LEU A 45 -1.20 -8.10 -2.49
CA LEU A 45 -0.45 -6.85 -2.61
C LEU A 45 1.05 -7.14 -2.68
N THR A 46 1.69 -6.80 -3.80
CA THR A 46 3.16 -6.82 -3.96
C THR A 46 3.67 -5.39 -3.96
N ASN A 47 4.22 -4.91 -2.84
CA ASN A 47 4.85 -3.62 -2.68
C ASN A 47 6.35 -3.81 -2.38
N THR A 48 7.15 -4.16 -3.39
CA THR A 48 8.54 -4.59 -3.18
C THR A 48 9.57 -3.72 -3.91
N GLY A 49 10.85 -3.87 -3.56
CA GLY A 49 11.94 -3.10 -4.14
C GLY A 49 11.94 -1.67 -3.61
N SER A 50 11.60 -0.67 -4.42
CA SER A 50 11.40 0.73 -3.97
C SER A 50 9.92 1.14 -4.03
N GLY A 51 9.02 0.15 -4.00
CA GLY A 51 7.58 0.34 -4.04
C GLY A 51 7.10 1.14 -2.84
N SER A 52 6.19 2.08 -3.07
CA SER A 52 5.69 2.97 -2.02
C SER A 52 4.16 3.06 -2.01
N VAL A 53 3.58 2.91 -0.82
CA VAL A 53 2.18 3.23 -0.53
C VAL A 53 2.15 4.24 0.60
N TYR A 54 1.55 5.40 0.35
CA TYR A 54 1.50 6.51 1.29
C TYR A 54 0.07 7.05 1.45
N ALA A 55 -0.32 7.33 2.69
CA ALA A 55 -1.51 8.10 3.00
C ALA A 55 -1.20 9.22 3.99
N LYS A 56 -1.65 10.44 3.68
CA LYS A 56 -1.47 11.59 4.58
C LYS A 56 -2.34 11.49 5.83
N ASN A 57 -3.56 10.95 5.73
CA ASN A 57 -4.47 10.83 6.89
C ASN A 57 -4.52 9.38 7.40
N SER A 58 -5.06 8.45 6.60
CA SER A 58 -5.18 7.07 7.04
C SER A 58 -4.86 6.09 5.91
N LEU A 59 -4.09 5.05 6.24
CA LEU A 59 -3.79 3.95 5.34
C LEU A 59 -4.55 2.71 5.81
N GLY A 60 -5.57 2.32 5.05
CA GLY A 60 -6.32 1.08 5.23
C GLY A 60 -5.91 0.03 4.22
N LEU A 61 -5.44 -1.11 4.70
CA LEU A 61 -5.00 -2.25 3.88
C LEU A 61 -5.82 -3.47 4.27
N LYS A 62 -6.74 -3.88 3.39
CA LYS A 62 -7.50 -5.12 3.51
C LYS A 62 -7.06 -6.06 2.40
N VAL A 63 -6.13 -6.94 2.73
CA VAL A 63 -5.58 -7.95 1.82
C VAL A 63 -6.13 -9.31 2.22
N THR A 64 -6.84 -10.00 1.33
CA THR A 64 -7.41 -11.32 1.71
C THR A 64 -6.39 -12.45 1.67
N GLY A 65 -5.28 -12.26 0.97
CA GLY A 65 -4.15 -13.19 0.91
C GLY A 65 -2.85 -12.58 1.45
N VAL A 66 -1.80 -12.67 0.66
CA VAL A 66 -0.43 -12.24 0.94
C VAL A 66 -0.26 -10.75 0.67
N LEU A 67 0.24 -10.05 1.68
CA LEU A 67 0.88 -8.75 1.53
C LEU A 67 2.39 -8.97 1.54
N ASN A 68 3.07 -8.71 0.43
CA ASN A 68 4.53 -8.70 0.35
C ASN A 68 5.03 -7.25 0.28
N ASN A 69 5.67 -6.78 1.35
CA ASN A 69 6.29 -5.46 1.47
C ASN A 69 7.83 -5.52 1.49
N ASP A 70 8.46 -6.57 0.96
CA ASP A 70 9.91 -6.74 1.03
C ASP A 70 10.66 -5.58 0.34
N GLN A 71 11.53 -4.89 1.08
CA GLN A 71 12.22 -3.65 0.69
C GLN A 71 11.31 -2.44 0.40
N GLY A 72 9.98 -2.63 0.36
CA GLY A 72 9.02 -1.57 0.10
C GLY A 72 8.68 -0.73 1.34
N ALA A 73 7.87 0.30 1.11
CA ALA A 73 7.38 1.20 2.15
C ALA A 73 5.85 1.29 2.16
N LEU A 74 5.26 1.03 3.33
CA LEU A 74 3.88 1.36 3.68
C LEU A 74 3.92 2.44 4.76
N ARG A 75 3.39 3.63 4.46
CA ARG A 75 3.45 4.77 5.37
C ARG A 75 2.10 5.44 5.51
N SER A 76 1.73 5.73 6.75
CA SER A 76 0.70 6.71 7.07
C SER A 76 1.27 7.82 7.94
N ASP A 77 0.92 9.08 7.64
CA ASP A 77 1.17 10.18 8.57
C ASP A 77 0.10 10.27 9.68
N GLY A 78 -0.97 9.47 9.59
CA GLY A 78 -1.91 9.23 10.69
C GLY A 78 -2.03 7.74 10.98
N THR A 79 -3.25 7.20 10.93
CA THR A 79 -3.51 5.81 11.32
C THR A 79 -3.20 4.82 10.20
N LEU A 80 -2.54 3.72 10.53
CA LEU A 80 -2.37 2.57 9.64
C LEU A 80 -3.16 1.38 10.20
N ALA A 81 -4.09 0.87 9.40
CA ALA A 81 -4.84 -0.36 9.69
C ALA A 81 -4.53 -1.40 8.61
N LEU A 82 -3.97 -2.55 9.02
CA LEU A 82 -3.54 -3.61 8.12
C LEU A 82 -4.16 -4.94 8.53
N SER A 83 -4.82 -5.60 7.59
CA SER A 83 -5.29 -6.98 7.69
C SER A 83 -4.82 -7.74 6.46
N ALA A 84 -4.11 -8.84 6.68
CA ALA A 84 -3.60 -9.74 5.65
C ALA A 84 -3.62 -11.18 6.17
N ALA A 85 -3.79 -12.16 5.28
CA ALA A 85 -3.65 -13.58 5.67
C ALA A 85 -2.19 -13.92 5.98
N SER A 86 -1.25 -13.29 5.28
CA SER A 86 0.18 -13.32 5.61
C SER A 86 0.87 -12.02 5.22
N LEU A 87 1.95 -11.71 5.92
CA LEU A 87 2.74 -10.49 5.74
C LEU A 87 4.22 -10.83 5.58
N GLY A 88 4.78 -10.51 4.42
CA GLY A 88 6.22 -10.42 4.19
C GLY A 88 6.67 -8.97 4.33
N ASN A 89 7.74 -8.71 5.09
CA ASN A 89 8.29 -7.37 5.28
C ASN A 89 9.82 -7.43 5.51
N THR A 90 10.52 -8.27 4.77
CA THR A 90 11.97 -8.40 4.82
C THR A 90 12.62 -7.12 4.32
N ALA A 91 13.39 -6.44 5.17
CA ALA A 91 14.00 -5.14 4.86
C ALA A 91 13.00 -4.04 4.40
N GLY A 92 11.69 -4.27 4.59
CA GLY A 92 10.63 -3.32 4.30
C GLY A 92 10.27 -2.47 5.51
N SER A 93 9.52 -1.39 5.28
CA SER A 93 9.07 -0.48 6.33
C SER A 93 7.55 -0.37 6.35
N ILE A 94 6.97 -0.46 7.55
CA ILE A 94 5.56 -0.23 7.82
C ILE A 94 5.49 0.76 8.97
N THR A 95 5.02 1.98 8.69
CA THR A 95 5.06 3.09 9.66
C THR A 95 3.74 3.85 9.72
N SER A 96 3.39 4.29 10.92
CA SER A 96 2.29 5.19 11.21
C SER A 96 2.79 6.31 12.14
N ALA A 97 2.44 7.57 11.85
CA ALA A 97 2.72 8.70 12.73
C ALA A 97 1.52 9.10 13.60
N GLY A 98 0.35 8.50 13.40
CA GLY A 98 -0.83 8.69 14.26
C GLY A 98 -0.68 7.91 15.56
N ALA A 99 -0.85 8.60 16.69
CA ALA A 99 -0.93 7.99 18.01
C ALA A 99 -2.18 7.09 18.12
N SER A 100 -2.00 5.90 18.68
CA SER A 100 -3.06 4.99 19.13
C SER A 100 -3.76 5.50 20.39
#